data_AF-A0A363N4S0-F1
#
_entry.id   AF-A0A363N4S0-F1
#
_cell.length_a   1.000
_cell.length_b   1.000
_cell.length_c   1.000
_cell.angle_alpha   90.00
_cell.angle_beta   90.00
_cell.angle_gamma   90.00
#
_symmetry.space_group_name_H-M   'P 1'
#
loop_
_entity.id
_entity.type
_entity.pdbx_description
1 polymer ?
#
loop_
_entity_poly.entity_id
_entity_poly.type
_entity_poly.pdbx_seq_one_letter_code
_entity_poly.pdbx_strand_id
1 'polypeptide(L)'
;MKKFKLIQFVMAVCVIILSSCSNDDAQPEKPKNYVLVHGAWQAPFVWQSVKANLEKQGNKVVVVELPGHGADQTSPSQITLDVYKEKVINALSTIDGKVILVGHSLGGMIISSVAEAMPEKIEKLVYVAAYLPVSGQTLDQLAHMDPDSQLGITGNLIFNYDQGIVDVKQDQIVNLFIPDGTPEIQNLVLKNYRTEPLTPFINPVMLTDKNFGSVKKVYIKTLQDHVVSPYLQNKMIAAGKVESVYEINTGHSPFLSKPDDLSSILTKIASN
;
A
#
# COMPACT_ATOMS: atom_id res chain seq x y z
N MET A 1 -88.70 -22.17 32.61
CA MET A 1 -88.08 -23.44 33.04
C MET A 1 -86.83 -23.69 32.21
N LYS A 2 -85.67 -23.77 32.90
CA LYS A 2 -84.31 -24.21 32.51
C LYS A 2 -83.91 -24.17 31.02
N LYS A 3 -83.12 -23.16 30.64
CA LYS A 3 -82.27 -23.17 29.42
C LYS A 3 -80.97 -23.93 29.71
N PHE A 4 -80.68 -24.95 28.91
CA PHE A 4 -79.43 -25.73 28.94
C PHE A 4 -78.24 -24.86 28.48
N LYS A 5 -77.13 -24.89 29.22
CA LYS A 5 -75.82 -24.35 28.79
C LYS A 5 -75.08 -25.45 28.02
N LEU A 6 -74.75 -25.19 26.76
CA LEU A 6 -73.77 -25.97 25.99
C LEU A 6 -72.40 -25.29 26.14
N ILE A 7 -71.45 -26.00 26.74
CA ILE A 7 -70.07 -25.56 26.90
C ILE A 7 -69.34 -25.88 25.60
N GLN A 8 -68.86 -24.85 24.91
CA GLN A 8 -68.02 -24.99 23.71
C GLN A 8 -66.56 -24.83 24.12
N PHE A 9 -65.80 -25.92 23.93
CA PHE A 9 -64.37 -26.00 24.19
C PHE A 9 -63.63 -25.35 23.01
N VAL A 10 -62.91 -24.25 23.25
CA VAL A 10 -62.04 -23.62 22.24
C VAL A 10 -60.61 -24.08 22.52
N MET A 11 -60.06 -24.93 21.65
CA MET A 11 -58.63 -25.23 21.65
C MET A 11 -57.86 -24.04 21.08
N ALA A 12 -57.04 -23.40 21.92
CA ALA A 12 -56.07 -22.40 21.49
C ALA A 12 -54.86 -23.11 20.88
N VAL A 13 -54.63 -22.92 19.58
CA VAL A 13 -53.40 -23.32 18.90
C VAL A 13 -52.38 -22.19 19.05
N CYS A 14 -51.38 -22.38 19.92
CA CYS A 14 -50.21 -21.52 19.98
C CYS A 14 -49.30 -21.81 18.77
N VAL A 15 -49.27 -20.88 17.80
CA VAL A 15 -48.27 -20.87 16.73
C VAL A 15 -47.00 -20.25 17.30
N ILE A 16 -45.98 -21.08 17.55
CA ILE A 16 -44.64 -20.61 17.90
C ILE A 16 -43.96 -20.17 16.60
N ILE A 17 -43.82 -18.87 16.40
CA ILE A 17 -43.02 -18.30 15.32
C ILE A 17 -41.55 -18.40 15.76
N LEU A 18 -40.83 -19.38 15.22
CA LEU A 18 -39.38 -19.44 15.33
C LEU A 18 -38.80 -18.34 14.43
N SER A 19 -38.42 -17.21 15.04
CA SER A 19 -37.56 -16.22 14.39
C SER A 19 -36.22 -16.87 14.09
N SER A 20 -36.01 -17.25 12.83
CA SER A 20 -34.69 -17.60 12.33
C SER A 20 -33.83 -16.34 12.39
N CYS A 21 -32.82 -16.34 13.26
CA CYS A 21 -31.72 -15.40 13.17
C CYS A 21 -31.01 -15.67 11.85
N SER A 22 -31.31 -14.88 10.83
CA SER A 22 -30.50 -14.81 9.63
C SER A 22 -29.12 -14.31 10.03
N ASN A 23 -28.13 -15.19 10.00
CA ASN A 23 -26.74 -14.77 9.87
C ASN A 23 -26.68 -13.88 8.63
N ASP A 24 -26.13 -12.67 8.78
CA ASP A 24 -25.69 -11.86 7.65
C ASP A 24 -24.64 -12.67 6.89
N ASP A 25 -25.08 -13.49 5.93
CA ASP A 25 -24.21 -14.03 4.89
C ASP A 25 -23.80 -12.85 4.01
N ALA A 26 -22.77 -12.13 4.47
CA ALA A 26 -22.04 -11.17 3.65
C ALA A 26 -21.67 -11.92 2.36
N GLN A 27 -22.26 -11.50 1.24
CA GLN A 27 -21.93 -12.05 -0.07
C GLN A 27 -20.39 -12.01 -0.21
N PRO A 28 -19.74 -13.13 -0.57
CA PRO A 28 -18.29 -13.11 -0.73
C PRO A 28 -17.92 -12.01 -1.72
N GLU A 29 -17.09 -11.08 -1.27
CA GLU A 29 -16.72 -9.94 -2.09
C GLU A 29 -16.14 -10.41 -3.42
N LYS A 30 -16.52 -9.72 -4.49
CA LYS A 30 -16.03 -10.04 -5.82
C LYS A 30 -14.49 -9.92 -5.83
N PRO A 31 -13.77 -10.98 -6.27
CA PRO A 31 -12.31 -10.95 -6.36
C PRO A 31 -11.77 -9.70 -7.06
N LYS A 32 -10.73 -9.12 -6.48
CA LYS A 32 -10.01 -7.97 -7.04
C LYS A 32 -8.63 -8.38 -7.55
N ASN A 33 -8.06 -7.50 -8.37
CA ASN A 33 -6.67 -7.57 -8.79
C ASN A 33 -5.85 -6.54 -8.01
N TYR A 34 -4.80 -6.97 -7.32
CA TYR A 34 -3.85 -6.10 -6.65
C TYR A 34 -2.51 -6.13 -7.37
N VAL A 35 -1.88 -4.96 -7.48
CA VAL A 35 -0.48 -4.84 -7.91
C VAL A 35 0.27 -4.11 -6.81
N LEU A 36 1.27 -4.78 -6.22
CA LEU A 36 2.02 -4.29 -5.05
C LEU A 36 3.42 -3.87 -5.50
N VAL A 37 3.78 -2.61 -5.24
CA VAL A 37 5.05 -1.98 -5.62
C VAL A 37 5.81 -1.58 -4.35
N HIS A 38 6.99 -2.15 -4.15
CA HIS A 38 7.85 -1.86 -2.99
C HIS A 38 8.54 -0.49 -3.10
N GLY A 39 9.06 -0.01 -1.98
CA GLY A 39 9.88 1.20 -1.90
C GLY A 39 11.35 0.94 -2.18
N ALA A 40 12.15 1.99 -1.97
CA ALA A 40 13.61 1.95 -2.04
C ALA A 40 14.21 1.02 -0.97
N TRP A 41 15.37 0.46 -1.27
CA TRP A 41 16.16 -0.48 -0.46
C TRP A 41 15.43 -1.78 -0.10
N GLN A 42 14.27 -2.02 -0.73
CA GLN A 42 13.40 -3.16 -0.49
C GLN A 42 13.20 -3.98 -1.76
N ALA A 43 12.57 -5.14 -1.65
CA ALA A 43 12.29 -5.98 -2.81
C ALA A 43 10.99 -6.78 -2.60
N PRO A 44 10.53 -7.60 -3.56
CA PRO A 44 9.27 -8.34 -3.48
C PRO A 44 9.04 -9.15 -2.19
N PHE A 45 10.10 -9.55 -1.48
CA PHE A 45 9.99 -10.32 -0.24
C PHE A 45 9.12 -9.61 0.81
N VAL A 46 9.10 -8.28 0.81
CA VAL A 46 8.38 -7.50 1.84
C VAL A 46 6.86 -7.69 1.77
N TRP A 47 6.34 -8.03 0.60
CA TRP A 47 4.90 -8.15 0.35
C TRP A 47 4.37 -9.58 0.52
N GLN A 48 5.20 -10.58 0.82
CA GLN A 48 4.78 -12.00 0.75
C GLN A 48 3.64 -12.33 1.71
N SER A 49 3.68 -11.82 2.96
CA SER A 49 2.60 -12.04 3.93
C SER A 49 1.29 -11.39 3.49
N VAL A 50 1.36 -10.15 3.01
CA VAL A 50 0.18 -9.40 2.51
C VAL A 50 -0.40 -10.08 1.27
N LYS A 51 0.46 -10.51 0.33
CA LYS A 51 0.08 -11.29 -0.84
C LYS A 51 -0.70 -12.53 -0.43
N ALA A 52 -0.13 -13.36 0.44
CA ALA A 52 -0.76 -14.60 0.88
C ALA A 52 -2.11 -14.34 1.56
N ASN A 53 -2.23 -13.28 2.36
CA ASN A 53 -3.47 -12.90 3.02
C ASN A 53 -4.56 -12.45 2.04
N LEU A 54 -4.21 -11.65 1.03
CA LEU A 54 -5.14 -11.22 -0.01
C LEU A 54 -5.56 -12.37 -0.93
N GLU A 55 -4.64 -13.27 -1.30
CA GLU A 55 -4.93 -14.45 -2.13
C GLU A 55 -5.83 -15.47 -1.41
N LYS A 56 -5.69 -15.62 -0.08
CA LYS A 56 -6.62 -16.45 0.73
C LYS A 56 -8.07 -15.97 0.65
N GLN A 57 -8.30 -14.70 0.36
CA GLN A 57 -9.64 -14.13 0.16
C GLN A 57 -10.13 -14.24 -1.29
N GLY A 58 -9.40 -14.97 -2.16
CA GLY A 58 -9.75 -15.19 -3.56
C GLY A 58 -9.28 -14.09 -4.52
N ASN A 59 -8.53 -13.09 -4.04
CA ASN A 59 -7.98 -12.03 -4.89
C ASN A 59 -6.79 -12.51 -5.73
N LYS A 60 -6.57 -11.86 -6.87
CA LYS A 60 -5.34 -12.02 -7.65
C LYS A 60 -4.34 -10.95 -7.22
N VAL A 61 -3.09 -11.35 -6.95
CA VAL A 61 -2.06 -10.43 -6.46
C VAL A 61 -0.79 -10.59 -7.27
N VAL A 62 -0.32 -9.48 -7.85
CA VAL A 62 0.99 -9.38 -8.48
C VAL A 62 1.89 -8.53 -7.61
N VAL A 63 3.07 -9.05 -7.27
CA VAL A 63 4.12 -8.29 -6.59
C VAL A 63 5.18 -7.96 -7.62
N VAL A 64 5.45 -6.67 -7.82
CA VAL A 64 6.42 -6.21 -8.82
C VAL A 64 7.83 -6.25 -8.24
N GLU A 65 8.75 -6.90 -8.95
CA GLU A 65 10.20 -6.71 -8.72
C GLU A 65 10.68 -5.54 -9.57
N LEU A 66 11.10 -4.44 -8.93
CA LEU A 66 11.66 -3.30 -9.65
C LEU A 66 13.11 -3.61 -10.11
N PRO A 67 13.54 -3.10 -11.27
CA PRO A 67 14.93 -3.20 -11.70
C PRO A 67 15.94 -2.75 -10.62
N GLY A 68 17.07 -3.44 -10.52
CA GLY A 68 18.11 -3.19 -9.51
C GLY A 68 17.81 -3.74 -8.11
N HIS A 69 16.66 -4.37 -7.90
CA HIS A 69 16.22 -4.88 -6.60
C HIS A 69 16.04 -6.40 -6.60
N GLY A 70 16.05 -7.00 -5.40
CA GLY A 70 15.79 -8.44 -5.25
C GLY A 70 16.81 -9.26 -6.04
N ALA A 71 16.32 -10.09 -6.96
CA ALA A 71 17.17 -10.88 -7.85
C ALA A 71 17.64 -10.13 -9.10
N ASP A 72 17.02 -8.99 -9.44
CA ASP A 72 17.32 -8.22 -10.64
C ASP A 72 18.73 -7.59 -10.57
N GLN A 73 19.45 -7.69 -11.69
CA GLN A 73 20.86 -7.27 -11.83
C GLN A 73 21.03 -6.06 -12.76
N THR A 74 19.95 -5.34 -13.07
CA THR A 74 20.02 -4.12 -13.89
C THR A 74 20.95 -3.11 -13.22
N SER A 75 21.88 -2.54 -13.99
CA SER A 75 22.84 -1.56 -13.47
C SER A 75 22.12 -0.28 -12.98
N PRO A 76 22.50 0.31 -11.84
CA PRO A 76 21.97 1.60 -11.39
C PRO A 76 22.01 2.70 -12.45
N SER A 77 23.04 2.71 -13.30
CA SER A 77 23.20 3.67 -14.39
C SER A 77 22.13 3.58 -15.48
N GLN A 78 21.40 2.46 -15.56
CA GLN A 78 20.33 2.23 -16.53
C GLN A 78 18.94 2.49 -15.93
N ILE A 79 18.88 2.82 -14.64
CA ILE A 79 17.64 2.91 -13.90
C ILE A 79 17.22 4.37 -13.75
N THR A 80 15.98 4.65 -14.14
CA THR A 80 15.28 5.92 -13.93
C THR A 80 13.89 5.64 -13.37
N LEU A 81 13.19 6.68 -12.93
CA LEU A 81 11.80 6.53 -12.51
C LEU A 81 10.89 6.02 -13.65
N ASP A 82 11.20 6.39 -14.91
CA ASP A 82 10.48 5.87 -16.08
C ASP A 82 10.72 4.37 -16.30
N VAL A 83 11.94 3.87 -16.06
CA VAL A 83 12.22 2.42 -16.13
C VAL A 83 11.39 1.65 -15.09
N TYR A 84 11.22 2.22 -13.88
CA TYR A 84 10.34 1.65 -12.86
C TYR A 84 8.86 1.71 -13.28
N LYS A 85 8.41 2.83 -13.82
CA LYS A 85 7.05 2.99 -14.37
C LYS A 85 6.76 1.92 -15.43
N GLU A 86 7.64 1.74 -16.42
CA GLU A 86 7.46 0.75 -17.49
C GLU A 86 7.41 -0.69 -16.94
N LYS A 87 8.21 -1.01 -15.92
CA LYS A 87 8.13 -2.33 -15.26
C LYS A 87 6.75 -2.58 -14.66
N VAL A 88 6.17 -1.58 -14.00
CA VAL A 88 4.83 -1.69 -13.40
C VAL A 88 3.75 -1.73 -14.50
N ILE A 89 3.84 -0.93 -15.56
CA ILE A 89 2.94 -0.97 -16.72
C ILE A 89 2.92 -2.37 -17.36
N ASN A 90 4.08 -3.00 -17.52
CA ASN A 90 4.18 -4.36 -18.04
C ASN A 90 3.46 -5.37 -17.13
N ALA A 91 3.59 -5.24 -15.81
CA ALA A 91 2.85 -6.07 -14.86
C ALA A 91 1.33 -5.85 -14.91
N LEU A 92 0.87 -4.61 -15.14
CA LEU A 92 -0.56 -4.30 -15.31
C LEU A 92 -1.13 -4.88 -16.60
N SER A 93 -0.34 -4.91 -17.66
CA SER A 93 -0.76 -5.34 -19.00
C SER A 93 -1.06 -6.84 -19.07
N THR A 94 -0.55 -7.64 -18.14
CA THR A 94 -0.83 -9.10 -18.07
C THR A 94 -2.10 -9.45 -17.30
N ILE A 95 -2.79 -8.45 -16.72
CA ILE A 95 -3.95 -8.66 -15.85
C ILE A 95 -5.21 -8.25 -16.60
N ASP A 96 -6.26 -9.09 -16.60
CA ASP A 96 -7.57 -8.69 -17.13
C ASP A 96 -8.32 -7.77 -16.16
N GLY A 97 -8.93 -6.72 -16.68
CA GLY A 97 -9.71 -5.75 -15.90
C GLY A 97 -8.86 -4.69 -15.20
N LYS A 98 -9.48 -3.94 -14.27
CA LYS A 98 -8.82 -2.89 -13.49
C LYS A 98 -8.05 -3.47 -12.29
N VAL A 99 -7.12 -2.70 -11.75
CA VAL A 99 -6.31 -3.07 -10.58
C VAL A 99 -6.42 -2.06 -9.45
N ILE A 100 -6.27 -2.52 -8.22
CA ILE A 100 -5.90 -1.71 -7.08
C ILE A 100 -4.37 -1.66 -7.07
N LEU A 101 -3.82 -0.48 -7.38
CA LEU A 101 -2.37 -0.27 -7.50
C LEU A 101 -1.85 0.30 -6.19
N VAL A 102 -1.04 -0.49 -5.49
CA VAL A 102 -0.52 -0.20 -4.15
C VAL A 102 0.97 0.10 -4.25
N GLY A 103 1.37 1.26 -3.75
CA GLY A 103 2.77 1.70 -3.71
C GLY A 103 3.19 2.08 -2.31
N HIS A 104 4.34 1.58 -1.87
CA HIS A 104 4.95 1.95 -0.59
C HIS A 104 6.16 2.87 -0.80
N SER A 105 6.31 3.88 0.06
CA SER A 105 7.47 4.79 0.03
C SER A 105 7.74 5.37 -1.37
N LEU A 106 8.92 5.17 -1.95
CA LEU A 106 9.27 5.50 -3.35
C LEU A 106 8.24 4.95 -4.37
N GLY A 107 7.64 3.80 -4.09
CA GLY A 107 6.55 3.21 -4.87
C GLY A 107 5.39 4.19 -5.12
N GLY A 108 5.15 5.14 -4.22
CA GLY A 108 4.17 6.20 -4.42
C GLY A 108 4.46 7.11 -5.62
N MET A 109 5.72 7.45 -5.87
CA MET A 109 6.14 8.20 -7.07
C MET A 109 5.87 7.38 -8.33
N ILE A 110 6.22 6.09 -8.29
CA ILE A 110 6.09 5.16 -9.41
C ILE A 110 4.62 4.98 -9.78
N ILE A 111 3.75 4.64 -8.83
CA ILE A 111 2.32 4.42 -9.11
C ILE A 111 1.61 5.69 -9.58
N SER A 112 2.08 6.87 -9.15
CA SER A 112 1.57 8.16 -9.63
C SER A 112 1.88 8.36 -11.10
N SER A 113 3.12 8.06 -11.51
CA SER A 113 3.54 8.10 -12.92
C SER A 113 2.82 7.06 -13.79
N VAL A 114 2.56 5.86 -13.25
CA VAL A 114 1.76 4.82 -13.92
C VAL A 114 0.32 5.28 -14.11
N ALA A 115 -0.29 5.94 -13.12
CA ALA A 115 -1.64 6.47 -13.23
C ALA A 115 -1.78 7.64 -14.19
N GLU A 116 -0.71 8.40 -14.40
CA GLU A 116 -0.67 9.37 -15.50
C GLU A 116 -0.73 8.66 -16.87
N ALA A 117 -0.03 7.54 -17.01
CA ALA A 117 0.08 6.82 -18.28
C ALA A 117 -1.14 5.93 -18.60
N MET A 118 -1.74 5.28 -17.59
CA MET A 118 -2.82 4.30 -17.74
C MET A 118 -3.95 4.49 -16.72
N PRO A 119 -4.56 5.69 -16.62
CA PRO A 119 -5.59 5.98 -15.61
C PRO A 119 -6.79 5.02 -15.69
N GLU A 120 -7.17 4.57 -16.89
CA GLU A 120 -8.29 3.66 -17.12
C GLU A 120 -8.06 2.24 -16.58
N LYS A 121 -6.79 1.84 -16.42
CA LYS A 121 -6.40 0.52 -15.90
C LYS A 121 -6.49 0.44 -14.38
N ILE A 122 -6.58 1.59 -13.71
CA ILE A 122 -6.49 1.68 -12.25
C ILE A 122 -7.89 1.92 -11.68
N GLU A 123 -8.29 1.05 -10.76
CA GLU A 123 -9.51 1.22 -9.96
C GLU A 123 -9.25 2.23 -8.83
N LYS A 124 -8.15 2.02 -8.09
CA LYS A 124 -7.71 2.88 -6.98
C LYS A 124 -6.19 2.89 -6.89
N LEU A 125 -5.64 4.04 -6.50
CA LEU A 125 -4.29 4.17 -6.00
C LEU A 125 -4.29 4.07 -4.48
N VAL A 126 -3.43 3.21 -3.93
CA VAL A 126 -3.25 3.08 -2.48
C VAL A 126 -1.80 3.41 -2.14
N TYR A 127 -1.61 4.46 -1.36
CA TYR A 127 -0.32 4.93 -0.87
C TYR A 127 -0.10 4.40 0.54
N VAL A 128 0.90 3.55 0.73
CA VAL A 128 1.24 3.00 2.06
C VAL A 128 2.51 3.68 2.54
N ALA A 129 2.41 4.58 3.52
CA ALA A 129 3.58 5.35 3.99
C ALA A 129 4.41 5.94 2.82
N ALA A 130 3.73 6.40 1.77
CA ALA A 130 4.33 6.61 0.47
C ALA A 130 4.41 8.07 0.07
N TYR A 131 5.41 8.41 -0.74
CA TYR A 131 5.48 9.73 -1.34
C TYR A 131 4.30 9.93 -2.30
N LEU A 132 3.51 10.99 -2.07
CA LEU A 132 2.39 11.39 -2.90
C LEU A 132 2.70 12.77 -3.51
N PRO A 133 3.24 12.82 -4.74
CA PRO A 133 3.70 14.05 -5.36
C PRO A 133 2.56 14.88 -5.96
N VAL A 134 2.77 16.18 -6.09
CA VAL A 134 2.12 17.01 -7.12
C VAL A 134 3.00 17.09 -8.37
N SER A 135 2.41 17.48 -9.50
CA SER A 135 3.13 17.54 -10.79
C SER A 135 4.40 18.37 -10.71
N GLY A 136 5.48 17.86 -11.31
CA GLY A 136 6.80 18.47 -11.37
C GLY A 136 7.71 18.17 -10.19
N GLN A 137 7.20 17.53 -9.12
CA GLN A 137 8.00 17.21 -7.94
C GLN A 137 8.85 15.95 -8.12
N THR A 138 10.03 15.98 -7.51
CA THR A 138 10.88 14.80 -7.29
C THR A 138 10.65 14.24 -5.87
N LEU A 139 11.10 13.01 -5.62
CA LEU A 139 11.08 12.45 -4.27
C LEU A 139 12.00 13.24 -3.35
N ASP A 140 13.20 13.56 -3.83
CA ASP A 140 14.19 14.34 -3.08
C ASP A 140 13.62 15.68 -2.58
N GLN A 141 12.89 16.40 -3.43
CA GLN A 141 12.22 17.65 -3.04
C GLN A 141 11.18 17.44 -1.94
N LEU A 142 10.37 16.37 -2.03
CA LEU A 142 9.39 16.03 -0.99
C LEU A 142 10.08 15.65 0.32
N ALA A 143 11.14 14.85 0.27
CA ALA A 143 11.90 14.44 1.45
C ALA A 143 12.51 15.66 2.18
N HIS A 144 13.00 16.66 1.44
CA HIS A 144 13.50 17.90 2.03
C HIS A 144 12.41 18.77 2.68
N MET A 145 11.12 18.47 2.46
CA MET A 145 10.01 19.15 3.13
C MET A 145 9.66 18.52 4.50
N ASP A 146 10.34 17.44 4.90
CA ASP A 146 10.07 16.68 6.12
C ASP A 146 11.09 16.99 7.24
N PRO A 147 10.81 17.96 8.13
CA PRO A 147 11.71 18.32 9.23
C PRO A 147 11.88 17.19 10.26
N ASP A 148 10.96 16.21 10.27
CA ASP A 148 10.91 15.15 11.28
C ASP A 148 11.50 13.83 10.75
N SER A 149 11.93 13.78 9.48
CA SER A 149 12.56 12.58 8.90
C SER A 149 13.91 12.30 9.54
N GLN A 150 14.09 11.08 10.04
CA GLN A 150 15.37 10.58 10.53
C GLN A 150 16.21 9.94 9.42
N LEU A 151 15.76 9.94 8.16
CA LEU A 151 16.54 9.41 7.04
C LEU A 151 17.46 10.49 6.43
N GLY A 152 16.86 11.60 5.98
CA GLY A 152 17.56 12.65 5.26
C GLY A 152 18.32 13.63 6.16
N ILE A 153 17.64 14.18 7.18
CA ILE A 153 18.14 15.32 7.97
C ILE A 153 19.26 14.94 8.95
N THR A 154 19.25 13.70 9.43
CA THR A 154 20.23 13.17 10.39
C THR A 154 21.53 12.69 9.74
N GLY A 155 21.65 12.82 8.41
CA GLY A 155 22.82 12.38 7.65
C GLY A 155 22.98 10.86 7.63
N ASN A 156 21.87 10.11 7.58
CA ASN A 156 21.87 8.64 7.52
C ASN A 156 22.01 8.10 6.08
N LEU A 157 21.97 8.97 5.08
CA LEU A 157 22.22 8.64 3.67
C LEU A 157 23.72 8.74 3.33
N ILE A 158 24.20 7.78 2.54
CA ILE A 158 25.55 7.74 1.99
C ILE A 158 25.44 7.76 0.47
N PHE A 159 25.88 8.84 -0.16
CA PHE A 159 25.80 9.01 -1.61
C PHE A 159 27.10 8.53 -2.28
N ASN A 160 26.96 7.71 -3.32
CA ASN A 160 28.05 7.36 -4.22
C ASN A 160 27.67 7.75 -5.65
N TYR A 161 28.04 8.97 -6.02
CA TYR A 161 27.69 9.56 -7.32
C TYR A 161 28.39 8.85 -8.49
N ASP A 162 29.61 8.32 -8.29
CA ASP A 162 30.34 7.60 -9.33
C ASP A 162 29.64 6.29 -9.72
N GLN A 163 29.02 5.62 -8.74
CA GLN A 163 28.22 4.41 -8.95
C GLN A 163 26.74 4.70 -9.21
N GLY A 164 26.30 5.96 -9.06
CA GLY A 164 24.90 6.34 -9.22
C GLY A 164 23.96 5.72 -8.20
N ILE A 165 24.44 5.51 -6.95
CA ILE A 165 23.66 4.89 -5.87
C ILE A 165 23.58 5.76 -4.61
N VAL A 166 22.57 5.46 -3.80
CA VAL A 166 22.42 5.95 -2.43
C VAL A 166 22.24 4.75 -1.48
N ASP A 167 23.00 4.78 -0.40
CA ASP A 167 22.97 3.78 0.67
C ASP A 167 22.50 4.42 1.98
N VAL A 168 22.17 3.59 2.96
CA VAL A 168 21.79 3.97 4.32
C VAL A 168 22.85 3.43 5.27
N LYS A 169 23.21 4.20 6.29
CA LYS A 169 24.08 3.72 7.36
C LYS A 169 23.55 2.39 7.91
N GLN A 170 24.40 1.36 7.85
CA GLN A 170 23.99 -0.03 8.12
C GLN A 170 23.39 -0.22 9.53
N ASP A 171 23.94 0.47 10.53
CA ASP A 171 23.46 0.45 11.91
C ASP A 171 22.11 1.16 12.11
N GLN A 172 21.65 1.94 11.12
CA GLN A 172 20.40 2.69 11.16
C GLN A 172 19.25 2.01 10.40
N ILE A 173 19.53 1.00 9.57
CA ILE A 173 18.51 0.34 8.72
C ILE A 173 17.32 -0.16 9.56
N VAL A 174 17.60 -0.86 10.67
CA VAL A 174 16.54 -1.40 11.54
C VAL A 174 15.73 -0.27 12.17
N ASN A 175 16.41 0.72 12.77
CA ASN A 175 15.76 1.84 13.44
C ASN A 175 14.87 2.66 12.50
N LEU A 176 15.29 2.84 11.25
CA LEU A 176 14.57 3.64 10.27
C LEU A 176 13.39 2.88 9.66
N PHE A 177 13.62 1.65 9.19
CA PHE A 177 12.65 0.97 8.33
C PHE A 177 11.73 0.00 9.05
N ILE A 178 12.16 -0.59 10.17
CA ILE A 178 11.42 -1.66 10.86
C ILE A 178 11.69 -1.70 12.38
N PRO A 179 11.62 -0.56 13.11
CA PRO A 179 11.95 -0.51 14.53
C PRO A 179 11.04 -1.39 15.40
N ASP A 180 9.82 -1.65 14.93
CA ASP A 180 8.78 -2.43 15.59
C ASP A 180 8.65 -3.87 15.07
N GLY A 181 9.55 -4.32 14.19
CA GLY A 181 9.63 -5.72 13.78
C GLY A 181 10.25 -6.62 14.85
N THR A 182 9.92 -7.91 14.83
CA THR A 182 10.62 -8.91 15.66
C THR A 182 12.07 -9.07 15.20
N PRO A 183 12.99 -9.61 16.02
CA PRO A 183 14.37 -9.85 15.62
C PRO A 183 14.51 -10.65 14.31
N GLU A 184 13.61 -11.61 14.06
CA GLU A 184 13.58 -12.39 12.81
C GLU A 184 13.26 -11.52 11.60
N ILE A 185 12.29 -10.62 11.74
CA ILE A 185 11.90 -9.67 10.68
C ILE A 185 12.98 -8.61 10.46
N GLN A 186 13.60 -8.11 11.52
CA GLN A 186 14.72 -7.16 11.41
C GLN A 186 15.89 -7.81 10.66
N ASN A 187 16.25 -9.05 11.01
CA ASN A 187 17.27 -9.83 10.31
C ASN A 187 16.89 -10.12 8.86
N LEU A 188 15.61 -10.37 8.57
CA LEU A 188 15.13 -10.55 7.20
C LEU A 188 15.36 -9.29 6.37
N VAL A 189 15.08 -8.10 6.91
CA VAL A 189 15.35 -6.83 6.24
C VAL A 189 16.84 -6.66 5.98
N LEU A 190 17.68 -6.81 7.01
CA LEU A 190 19.13 -6.67 6.87
C LEU A 190 19.72 -7.64 5.84
N LYS A 191 19.27 -8.90 5.83
CA LYS A 191 19.76 -9.94 4.92
C LYS A 191 19.41 -9.66 3.45
N ASN A 192 18.30 -9.00 3.18
CA ASN A 192 17.82 -8.73 1.81
C ASN A 192 18.04 -7.27 1.38
N TYR A 193 18.69 -6.47 2.22
CA TYR A 193 19.01 -5.08 1.93
C TYR A 193 19.99 -4.97 0.75
N ARG A 194 19.74 -4.00 -0.13
CA ARG A 194 20.62 -3.61 -1.23
C ARG A 194 20.67 -2.09 -1.31
N THR A 195 21.77 -1.56 -1.85
CA THR A 195 21.88 -0.14 -2.17
C THR A 195 20.90 0.25 -3.28
N GLU A 196 20.51 1.52 -3.29
CA GLU A 196 19.43 2.01 -4.14
C GLU A 196 19.96 2.85 -5.31
N PRO A 197 19.44 2.72 -6.54
CA PRO A 197 19.72 3.64 -7.63
C PRO A 197 19.32 5.08 -7.28
N LEU A 198 20.21 6.04 -7.50
CA LEU A 198 20.00 7.44 -7.12
C LEU A 198 19.02 8.16 -8.06
N THR A 199 19.08 7.90 -9.35
CA THR A 199 18.36 8.65 -10.40
C THR A 199 16.83 8.73 -10.17
N PRO A 200 16.12 7.66 -9.75
CA PRO A 200 14.69 7.73 -9.44
C PRO A 200 14.31 8.77 -8.38
N PHE A 201 15.21 9.15 -7.46
CA PHE A 201 14.92 10.12 -6.39
C PHE A 201 14.82 11.55 -6.93
N ILE A 202 15.54 11.84 -8.03
CA ILE A 202 15.70 13.18 -8.60
C ILE A 202 14.95 13.34 -9.93
N ASN A 203 14.33 12.28 -10.46
CA ASN A 203 13.45 12.41 -11.62
C ASN A 203 12.08 12.97 -11.19
N PRO A 204 11.57 14.02 -11.87
CA PRO A 204 10.26 14.54 -11.57
C PRO A 204 9.16 13.65 -12.15
N VAL A 205 8.00 13.63 -11.49
CA VAL A 205 6.77 13.10 -12.07
C VAL A 205 5.94 14.21 -12.68
N MET A 206 5.49 14.05 -13.92
CA MET A 206 4.58 15.00 -14.57
C MET A 206 3.17 14.45 -14.48
N LEU A 207 2.24 15.19 -13.88
CA LEU A 207 0.90 14.71 -13.55
C LEU A 207 -0.16 15.71 -14.03
N THR A 208 -1.30 15.21 -14.49
CA THR A 208 -2.42 16.03 -14.93
C THR A 208 -3.70 15.73 -14.15
N ASP A 209 -4.60 16.71 -14.04
CA ASP A 209 -5.92 16.49 -13.45
C ASP A 209 -6.74 15.47 -14.26
N LYS A 210 -6.53 15.41 -15.59
CA LYS A 210 -7.25 14.52 -16.50
C LYS A 210 -6.88 13.05 -16.30
N ASN A 211 -5.61 12.74 -16.10
CA ASN A 211 -5.14 11.35 -15.97
C ASN A 211 -4.96 11.00 -14.49
N PHE A 212 -3.78 11.26 -13.91
CA PHE A 212 -3.49 10.99 -12.51
C PHE A 212 -4.57 11.53 -11.55
N GLY A 213 -5.02 12.78 -11.78
CA GLY A 213 -6.02 13.44 -10.95
C GLY A 213 -7.39 12.76 -10.97
N SER A 214 -7.74 12.05 -12.04
CA SER A 214 -9.03 11.36 -12.20
C SER A 214 -9.13 10.06 -11.40
N VAL A 215 -8.01 9.47 -11.02
CA VAL A 215 -7.97 8.20 -10.30
C VAL A 215 -8.18 8.44 -8.80
N LYS A 216 -9.05 7.64 -8.19
CA LYS A 216 -9.31 7.65 -6.74
C LYS A 216 -8.04 7.32 -5.95
N LYS A 217 -7.77 8.09 -4.90
CA LYS A 217 -6.57 7.96 -4.07
C LYS A 217 -6.94 7.65 -2.63
N VAL A 218 -6.33 6.62 -2.08
CA VAL A 218 -6.44 6.24 -0.68
C VAL A 218 -5.05 6.25 -0.08
N TYR A 219 -4.94 6.71 1.17
CA TYR A 219 -3.67 6.74 1.89
C TYR A 219 -3.76 5.89 3.16
N ILE A 220 -2.75 5.07 3.41
CA ILE A 220 -2.56 4.29 4.63
C ILE A 220 -1.33 4.87 5.35
N LYS A 221 -1.60 5.56 6.46
CA LYS A 221 -0.57 6.21 7.28
C LYS A 221 0.07 5.22 8.23
N THR A 222 1.35 5.43 8.48
CA THR A 222 2.16 4.76 9.50
C THR A 222 2.47 5.78 10.60
N LEU A 223 2.00 5.53 11.82
CA LEU A 223 2.02 6.56 12.87
C LEU A 223 3.36 6.72 13.59
N GLN A 224 4.28 5.75 13.45
CA GLN A 224 5.61 5.75 14.07
C GLN A 224 6.72 5.79 13.01
N ASP A 225 6.43 6.37 11.85
CA ASP A 225 7.35 6.36 10.71
C ASP A 225 8.53 7.33 10.91
N HIS A 226 9.75 6.80 10.85
CA HIS A 226 10.98 7.57 10.96
C HIS A 226 11.51 8.05 9.60
N VAL A 227 10.96 7.57 8.48
CA VAL A 227 11.46 7.83 7.12
C VAL A 227 10.61 8.88 6.43
N VAL A 228 9.31 8.62 6.30
CA VAL A 228 8.30 9.57 5.81
C VAL A 228 7.44 9.91 7.01
N SER A 229 7.80 10.95 7.75
CA SER A 229 7.20 11.21 9.05
C SER A 229 5.68 11.44 8.96
N PRO A 230 4.92 11.23 10.05
CA PRO A 230 3.51 11.59 10.07
C PRO A 230 3.24 13.04 9.65
N TYR A 231 4.18 13.97 9.91
CA TYR A 231 4.10 15.35 9.43
C TYR A 231 4.09 15.42 7.90
N LEU A 232 5.06 14.80 7.21
CA LEU A 232 5.11 14.83 5.75
C LEU A 232 3.95 14.05 5.13
N GLN A 233 3.58 12.89 5.70
CA GLN A 233 2.41 12.14 5.24
C GLN A 233 1.14 13.01 5.26
N ASN A 234 0.86 13.71 6.36
CA ASN A 234 -0.28 14.63 6.47
C ASN A 234 -0.21 15.76 5.44
N LYS A 235 0.98 16.33 5.21
CA LYS A 235 1.19 17.40 4.24
C LYS A 235 0.90 16.95 2.80
N MET A 236 1.36 15.77 2.42
CA MET A 236 1.09 15.20 1.09
C MET A 236 -0.38 14.80 0.92
N ILE A 237 -1.01 14.23 1.96
CA ILE A 237 -2.45 13.92 1.96
C ILE A 237 -3.29 15.17 1.69
N ALA A 238 -2.98 16.28 2.38
CA ALA A 238 -3.69 17.54 2.21
C ALA A 238 -3.54 18.14 0.79
N ALA A 239 -2.38 17.95 0.16
CA ALA A 239 -2.14 18.43 -1.21
C ALA A 239 -2.68 17.49 -2.31
N GLY A 240 -2.79 16.19 -2.02
CA GLY A 240 -2.94 15.14 -3.03
C GLY A 240 -4.37 14.71 -3.38
N LYS A 241 -5.41 15.44 -2.95
CA LYS A 241 -6.83 15.09 -3.18
C LYS A 241 -7.16 13.63 -2.78
N VAL A 242 -6.75 13.23 -1.58
CA VAL A 242 -6.99 11.87 -1.06
C VAL A 242 -8.46 11.70 -0.62
N GLU A 243 -9.13 10.66 -1.10
CA GLU A 243 -10.56 10.38 -0.82
C GLU A 243 -10.75 9.74 0.56
N SER A 244 -9.80 8.93 1.01
CA SER A 244 -9.89 8.23 2.29
C SER A 244 -8.51 7.99 2.89
N VAL A 245 -8.44 8.06 4.22
CA VAL A 245 -7.22 7.85 4.99
C VAL A 245 -7.47 6.74 6.02
N TYR A 246 -6.53 5.81 6.09
CA TYR A 246 -6.47 4.75 7.09
C TYR A 246 -5.16 4.91 7.86
N GLU A 247 -5.08 4.36 9.06
CA GLU A 247 -3.90 4.50 9.92
C GLU A 247 -3.52 3.14 10.51
N ILE A 248 -2.21 2.89 10.59
CA ILE A 248 -1.62 1.74 11.26
C ILE A 248 -0.57 2.27 12.24
N ASN A 249 -0.66 1.84 13.50
CA ASN A 249 0.32 2.21 14.53
C ASN A 249 1.59 1.33 14.39
N THR A 250 2.47 1.73 13.48
CA THR A 250 3.70 1.01 13.11
C THR A 250 4.73 1.97 12.50
N GLY A 251 5.97 1.52 12.39
CA GLY A 251 7.03 2.20 11.64
C GLY A 251 6.82 2.15 10.13
N HIS A 252 7.90 2.30 9.36
CA HIS A 252 7.80 2.50 7.91
C HIS A 252 7.30 1.30 7.11
N SER A 253 7.40 0.07 7.65
CA SER A 253 7.21 -1.18 6.88
C SER A 253 6.04 -2.03 7.40
N PRO A 254 4.78 -1.56 7.29
CA PRO A 254 3.59 -2.23 7.84
C PRO A 254 3.35 -3.63 7.26
N PHE A 255 3.80 -3.90 6.03
CA PHE A 255 3.69 -5.22 5.41
C PHE A 255 4.57 -6.29 6.07
N LEU A 256 5.56 -5.90 6.87
CA LEU A 256 6.42 -6.80 7.65
C LEU A 256 5.98 -6.84 9.13
N SER A 257 5.76 -5.68 9.75
CA SER A 257 5.44 -5.57 11.18
C SER A 257 3.97 -5.84 11.51
N LYS A 258 3.05 -5.48 10.60
CA LYS A 258 1.59 -5.55 10.77
C LYS A 258 0.89 -6.07 9.50
N PRO A 259 1.32 -7.20 8.91
CA PRO A 259 0.80 -7.67 7.63
C PRO A 259 -0.72 -7.94 7.65
N ASP A 260 -1.25 -8.44 8.76
CA ASP A 260 -2.69 -8.75 8.88
C ASP A 260 -3.55 -7.48 8.93
N ASP A 261 -3.11 -6.45 9.67
CA ASP A 261 -3.77 -5.15 9.73
C ASP A 261 -3.77 -4.48 8.35
N LEU A 262 -2.62 -4.48 7.67
CA LEU A 262 -2.50 -3.91 6.34
C LEU A 262 -3.38 -4.65 5.32
N SER A 263 -3.39 -5.99 5.38
CA SER A 263 -4.23 -6.81 4.49
C SER A 263 -5.72 -6.53 4.71
N SER A 264 -6.14 -6.42 5.98
CA SER A 264 -7.53 -6.12 6.35
C SER A 264 -7.96 -4.74 5.86
N ILE A 265 -7.08 -3.73 5.95
CA ILE A 265 -7.34 -2.40 5.40
C ILE A 265 -7.44 -2.45 3.88
N LEU A 266 -6.55 -3.16 3.19
CA LEU A 266 -6.59 -3.30 1.73
C LEU A 266 -7.89 -3.96 1.26
N THR A 267 -8.35 -5.01 1.95
CA THR A 267 -9.67 -5.62 1.71
C THR A 267 -10.79 -4.59 1.87
N LYS A 268 -10.82 -3.86 2.98
CA LYS A 268 -11.84 -2.81 3.20
C LYS A 268 -11.81 -1.71 2.14
N ILE A 269 -10.63 -1.38 1.62
CA ILE A 269 -10.48 -0.41 0.53
C ILE A 269 -11.10 -0.95 -0.77
N ALA A 270 -10.96 -2.25 -1.06
CA ALA A 270 -11.56 -2.87 -2.23
C ALA A 270 -13.10 -2.87 -2.23
N SER A 271 -13.71 -2.90 -1.05
CA SER A 271 -15.16 -2.94 -0.83
C SER A 271 -15.87 -1.61 -1.07
N ASN A 272 -15.17 -0.50 -0.77
CA ASN A 272 -15.70 0.87 -0.84
C ASN A 272 -15.62 1.48 -2.24
#